data_AF-A0A2V9FFI0-F1
#
_entry.id   AF-A0A2V9FFI0-F1
#
_cell.length_a   1.000
_cell.length_b   1.000
_cell.length_c   1.000
_cell.angle_alpha   90.00
_cell.angle_beta   90.00
_cell.angle_gamma   90.00
#
_symmetry.space_group_name_H-M   'P 1'
#
loop_
_entity.id
_entity.type
_entity.pdbx_description
1 polymer ?
#
loop_
_entity_poly.entity_id
_entity_poly.type
_entity_poly.pdbx_seq_one_letter_code
_entity_poly.pdbx_strand_id
1 'polypeptide(L)'
;MKTPVGFANFCGRVSLLLCLFIVVLQPASAFDDPPIRVARLSYVAGQVSFQPGGETDWGWATVNRPMTAGDSLSTGSSSRAEMHIGSTAIRMSGQTAVSFLNLDDRTVQIQLNCGTIDVRVPSAECGRMVTFPVVLFTAW
;
A
#
# COMPACT_ATOMS: atom_id res chain seq x y z
N MET A 1 24.81 77.60 3.88
CA MET A 1 24.99 76.76 2.66
C MET A 1 25.78 75.53 3.08
N LYS A 2 25.24 74.31 2.86
CA LYS A 2 25.85 72.97 3.14
C LYS A 2 26.39 72.65 4.57
N THR A 3 25.69 71.73 5.25
CA THR A 3 26.27 70.60 6.03
C THR A 3 26.52 69.40 5.05
N PRO A 4 26.86 68.11 5.38
CA PRO A 4 26.88 67.32 6.64
C PRO A 4 28.29 67.34 7.29
N VAL A 5 28.88 66.40 8.06
CA VAL A 5 28.69 64.95 8.44
C VAL A 5 29.21 64.81 9.90
N GLY A 6 28.77 63.89 10.78
CA GLY A 6 27.79 62.79 10.74
C GLY A 6 27.83 61.99 12.06
N PHE A 7 27.38 60.73 12.10
CA PHE A 7 27.41 59.86 13.31
C PHE A 7 27.91 58.44 13.01
N ALA A 8 28.50 57.77 14.03
CA ALA A 8 29.25 56.53 13.87
C ALA A 8 28.61 55.29 14.53
N ASN A 9 28.67 54.16 13.82
CA ASN A 9 28.99 52.81 14.30
C ASN A 9 28.43 52.34 15.67
N PHE A 10 27.32 51.58 15.69
CA PHE A 10 27.12 50.53 16.71
C PHE A 10 26.19 49.34 16.34
N CYS A 11 25.43 49.40 15.24
CA CYS A 11 24.34 48.43 14.98
C CYS A 11 24.77 47.07 14.37
N GLY A 12 26.05 46.86 14.02
CA GLY A 12 26.46 45.76 13.13
C GLY A 12 26.80 44.40 13.76
N ARG A 13 27.23 44.34 15.03
CA ARG A 13 27.93 43.14 15.57
C ARG A 13 27.10 42.20 16.43
N VAL A 14 26.00 42.66 17.04
CA VAL A 14 25.15 41.80 17.89
C VAL A 14 24.22 40.90 17.06
N SER A 15 23.76 41.39 15.90
CA SER A 15 22.81 40.69 15.03
C SER A 15 23.32 39.34 14.50
N LEU A 16 24.62 39.25 14.18
CA LEU A 16 25.19 38.10 13.47
C LEU A 16 25.25 36.80 14.31
N LEU A 17 25.29 36.90 15.64
CA LEU A 17 25.40 35.73 16.52
C LEU A 17 24.05 35.12 16.92
N LEU A 18 22.94 35.87 16.80
CA LEU A 18 21.63 35.38 17.21
C LEU A 18 21.04 34.38 16.20
N CYS A 19 21.30 34.57 14.91
CA CYS A 19 20.80 33.70 13.85
C CYS A 19 21.40 32.28 13.85
N LEU A 20 22.60 32.09 14.42
CA LEU A 20 23.31 30.81 14.35
C LEU A 20 22.79 29.76 15.35
N PHE A 21 22.05 30.18 16.38
CA PHE A 21 21.62 29.28 17.48
C PHE A 21 20.23 28.63 17.26
N ILE A 22 19.45 29.11 16.29
CA ILE A 22 18.04 28.70 16.10
C ILE A 22 17.89 27.50 15.14
N VAL A 23 18.93 27.16 14.37
CA VAL A 23 18.87 26.16 13.28
C VAL A 23 18.76 24.71 13.77
N VAL A 24 19.02 24.43 15.04
CA VAL A 24 19.14 23.04 15.58
C VAL A 24 17.78 22.38 15.88
N LEU A 25 16.67 23.14 15.86
CA LEU A 25 15.32 22.62 16.12
C LEU A 25 14.56 22.27 14.83
N GLN A 26 15.18 21.47 13.96
CA GLN A 26 14.40 20.75 12.94
C GLN A 26 13.63 19.61 13.63
N PRO A 27 12.29 19.55 13.55
CA PRO A 27 11.58 18.34 13.93
C PRO A 27 12.05 17.24 12.98
N ALA A 28 12.52 16.11 13.54
CA ALA A 28 12.78 14.93 12.73
C ALA A 28 11.46 14.53 12.07
N SER A 29 11.36 14.71 10.75
CA SER A 29 10.24 14.19 9.97
C SER A 29 10.26 12.68 10.15
N ALA A 30 9.32 12.17 10.96
CA ALA A 30 9.07 10.75 10.99
C ALA A 30 8.83 10.31 9.54
N PHE A 31 9.65 9.39 9.05
CA PHE A 31 9.21 8.58 7.93
C PHE A 31 7.96 7.86 8.44
N ASP A 32 6.80 8.18 7.87
CA ASP A 32 5.67 7.27 7.92
C ASP A 32 6.20 5.96 7.33
N ASP A 33 6.41 4.97 8.20
CA ASP A 33 6.82 3.63 7.80
C ASP A 33 5.76 3.14 6.80
N PRO A 34 6.12 2.92 5.51
CA PRO A 34 5.11 2.67 4.49
C PRO A 34 4.26 1.47 4.93
N PRO A 35 2.91 1.56 4.91
CA PRO A 35 2.04 0.56 5.50
C PRO A 35 2.03 -0.74 4.68
N ILE A 36 3.11 -1.53 4.82
CA ILE A 36 3.35 -2.80 4.12
C ILE A 36 2.50 -3.88 4.80
N ARG A 37 1.22 -3.89 4.42
CA ARG A 37 0.37 -5.05 4.63
C ARG A 37 0.73 -6.11 3.57
N VAL A 38 0.73 -7.38 3.98
CA VAL A 38 0.90 -8.51 3.07
C VAL A 38 -0.25 -9.49 3.20
N ALA A 39 -0.73 -9.98 2.08
CA ALA A 39 -1.54 -11.18 2.01
C ALA A 39 -0.62 -12.39 2.17
N ARG A 40 -1.12 -13.48 2.78
CA ARG A 40 -0.42 -14.77 2.82
C ARG A 40 -1.33 -15.85 2.33
N LEU A 41 -0.89 -16.58 1.31
CA LEU A 41 -1.62 -17.70 0.72
C LEU A 41 -1.65 -18.88 1.72
N SER A 42 -2.78 -19.12 2.37
CA SER A 42 -2.93 -20.11 3.45
C SER A 42 -3.35 -21.50 2.94
N TYR A 43 -3.93 -21.59 1.75
CA TYR A 43 -4.31 -22.86 1.12
C TYR A 43 -4.24 -22.79 -0.41
N VAL A 44 -3.82 -23.90 -1.04
CA VAL A 44 -3.76 -24.09 -2.48
C VAL A 44 -4.23 -25.52 -2.80
N ALA A 45 -5.13 -25.68 -3.77
CA ALA A 45 -5.50 -26.96 -4.35
C ALA A 45 -5.80 -26.85 -5.85
N GLY A 46 -5.36 -27.84 -6.62
CA GLY A 46 -5.44 -27.82 -8.08
C GLY A 46 -4.37 -26.92 -8.71
N GLN A 47 -4.65 -26.40 -9.90
CA GLN A 47 -3.78 -25.49 -10.62
C GLN A 47 -4.03 -24.06 -10.13
N VAL A 48 -3.05 -23.48 -9.42
CA VAL A 48 -3.09 -22.08 -8.98
C VAL A 48 -1.79 -21.40 -9.40
N SER A 49 -1.91 -20.34 -10.17
CA SER A 49 -0.80 -19.58 -10.74
C SER A 49 -0.71 -18.20 -10.12
N PHE A 50 0.50 -17.72 -9.88
CA PHE A 50 0.83 -16.45 -9.26
C PHE A 50 1.75 -15.63 -10.17
N GLN A 51 1.42 -14.37 -10.38
CA GLN A 51 2.21 -13.39 -11.14
C GLN A 51 2.66 -12.29 -10.17
N PRO A 52 3.99 -12.06 -9.97
CA PRO A 52 4.49 -10.95 -9.19
C PRO A 52 4.16 -9.59 -9.83
N GLY A 53 3.90 -8.58 -9.01
CA GLY A 53 3.74 -7.20 -9.48
C GLY A 53 4.99 -6.70 -10.22
N GLY A 54 4.81 -6.26 -11.47
CA GLY A 54 5.88 -5.78 -12.35
C GLY A 54 6.47 -6.83 -13.30
N GLU A 55 6.21 -8.11 -13.09
CA GLU A 55 6.63 -9.21 -13.96
C GLU A 55 5.50 -9.59 -14.94
N THR A 56 5.82 -10.19 -16.09
CA THR A 56 4.81 -10.77 -17.01
C THR A 56 4.52 -12.26 -16.77
N ASP A 57 5.43 -12.95 -16.07
CA ASP A 57 5.47 -14.41 -16.05
C ASP A 57 4.65 -15.01 -14.90
N TRP A 58 3.82 -16.00 -15.25
CA TRP A 58 2.99 -16.73 -14.30
C TRP A 58 3.72 -17.95 -13.74
N GLY A 59 4.12 -17.88 -12.47
CA GLY A 59 4.69 -18.99 -11.73
C GLY A 59 3.64 -19.83 -10.98
N TRP A 60 4.08 -20.92 -10.35
CA TRP A 60 3.22 -21.71 -9.45
C TRP A 60 3.00 -20.99 -8.12
N ALA A 61 1.74 -20.88 -7.68
CA ALA A 61 1.42 -20.28 -6.39
C ALA A 61 1.88 -21.18 -5.23
N THR A 62 2.55 -20.61 -4.23
CA THR A 62 3.16 -21.36 -3.11
C THR A 62 2.56 -20.93 -1.78
N VAL A 63 2.17 -21.89 -0.95
CA VAL A 63 1.58 -21.65 0.39
C VAL A 63 2.58 -20.90 1.28
N ASN A 64 2.08 -20.03 2.16
CA ASN A 64 2.81 -19.10 3.04
C ASN A 64 3.70 -18.06 2.34
N ARG A 65 3.69 -17.97 1.00
CA ARG A 65 4.32 -16.85 0.28
C ARG A 65 3.61 -15.53 0.64
N PRO A 66 4.35 -14.45 0.93
CA PRO A 66 3.76 -13.11 1.02
C PRO A 66 3.35 -12.63 -0.37
N MET A 67 2.25 -11.90 -0.44
CA MET A 67 1.75 -11.22 -1.63
C MET A 67 1.45 -9.76 -1.30
N THR A 68 1.72 -8.88 -2.27
CA THR A 68 1.73 -7.41 -2.15
C THR A 68 0.86 -6.73 -3.21
N ALA A 69 0.68 -5.41 -3.12
CA ALA A 69 0.08 -4.65 -4.21
C ALA A 69 0.88 -4.84 -5.53
N GLY A 70 0.16 -4.91 -6.65
CA GLY A 70 0.68 -5.27 -7.97
C GLY A 70 0.55 -6.77 -8.30
N ASP A 71 0.53 -7.66 -7.31
CA ASP A 71 0.47 -9.11 -7.55
C ASP A 71 -0.87 -9.55 -8.13
N SER A 72 -0.86 -10.64 -8.90
CA SER A 72 -2.06 -11.31 -9.41
C SER A 72 -2.05 -12.81 -9.11
N LEU A 73 -3.24 -13.38 -8.92
CA LEU A 73 -3.45 -14.78 -8.56
C LEU A 73 -4.62 -15.34 -9.38
N SER A 74 -4.45 -16.54 -9.94
CA SER A 74 -5.41 -17.18 -10.83
C SER A 74 -5.59 -18.66 -10.48
N THR A 75 -6.84 -19.13 -10.44
CA THR A 75 -7.21 -20.53 -10.21
C THR A 75 -7.75 -21.17 -11.48
N GLY A 76 -7.23 -22.36 -11.81
CA GLY A 76 -7.72 -23.18 -12.92
C GLY A 76 -9.08 -23.83 -12.64
N SER A 77 -9.53 -24.67 -13.57
CA SER A 77 -10.71 -25.51 -13.40
C SER A 77 -10.58 -26.40 -12.15
N SER A 78 -11.69 -26.58 -11.42
CA SER A 78 -11.77 -27.38 -10.18
C SER A 78 -10.75 -27.04 -9.07
N SER A 79 -10.09 -25.87 -9.17
CA SER A 79 -9.02 -25.44 -8.26
C SER A 79 -9.57 -24.52 -7.16
N ARG A 80 -8.84 -24.35 -6.06
CA ARG A 80 -9.20 -23.45 -4.94
C ARG A 80 -7.96 -22.81 -4.33
N ALA A 81 -8.13 -21.58 -3.85
CA ALA A 81 -7.13 -20.90 -3.03
C ALA A 81 -7.79 -20.26 -1.80
N GLU A 82 -7.08 -20.21 -0.67
CA GLU A 82 -7.42 -19.34 0.47
C GLU A 82 -6.19 -18.50 0.83
N MET A 83 -6.41 -17.24 1.18
CA MET A 83 -5.37 -16.31 1.60
C MET A 83 -5.86 -15.40 2.72
N HIS A 84 -4.99 -15.05 3.66
CA HIS A 84 -5.31 -14.21 4.82
C HIS A 84 -4.60 -12.86 4.73
N ILE A 85 -5.33 -11.79 5.05
CA ILE A 85 -4.87 -10.40 5.11
C ILE A 85 -5.06 -9.91 6.56
N GLY A 86 -4.07 -10.20 7.41
CA GLY A 86 -4.23 -10.07 8.86
C GLY A 86 -5.35 -10.97 9.38
N SER A 87 -6.46 -10.36 9.82
CA SER A 87 -7.65 -11.08 10.31
C SER A 87 -8.67 -11.46 9.22
N THR A 88 -8.62 -10.83 8.04
CA THR A 88 -9.57 -11.10 6.94
C THR A 88 -9.13 -12.33 6.13
N ALA A 89 -10.02 -13.29 5.91
CA ALA A 89 -9.78 -14.44 5.03
C ALA A 89 -10.50 -14.26 3.69
N ILE A 90 -9.83 -14.58 2.59
CA ILE A 90 -10.38 -14.52 1.23
C ILE A 90 -10.20 -15.88 0.57
N ARG A 91 -11.28 -16.39 -0.04
CA ARG A 91 -11.32 -17.66 -0.76
C ARG A 91 -11.60 -17.41 -2.23
N MET A 92 -10.91 -18.13 -3.10
CA MET A 92 -11.16 -18.16 -4.53
C MET A 92 -11.77 -19.50 -4.91
N SER A 93 -12.86 -19.46 -5.68
CA SER A 93 -13.36 -20.63 -6.39
C SER A 93 -12.45 -20.98 -7.58
N GLY A 94 -12.76 -22.04 -8.33
CA GLY A 94 -12.08 -22.35 -9.59
C GLY A 94 -12.38 -21.30 -10.65
N GLN A 95 -11.57 -21.26 -11.72
CA GLN A 95 -11.72 -20.33 -12.85
C GLN A 95 -11.85 -18.86 -12.41
N THR A 96 -11.10 -18.48 -11.37
CA THR A 96 -11.16 -17.15 -10.74
C THR A 96 -9.81 -16.47 -10.83
N ALA A 97 -9.77 -15.23 -11.34
CA ALA A 97 -8.56 -14.43 -11.43
C ALA A 97 -8.75 -13.09 -10.72
N VAL A 98 -7.78 -12.72 -9.88
CA VAL A 98 -7.77 -11.48 -9.10
C VAL A 98 -6.41 -10.77 -9.17
N SER A 99 -6.44 -9.45 -9.05
CA SER A 99 -5.25 -8.59 -8.94
C SER A 99 -5.36 -7.67 -7.72
N PHE A 100 -4.26 -7.51 -6.98
CA PHE A 100 -4.19 -6.66 -5.79
C PHE A 100 -3.78 -5.25 -6.19
N LEU A 101 -4.75 -4.33 -6.28
CA LEU A 101 -4.50 -2.95 -6.71
C LEU A 101 -3.84 -2.12 -5.60
N ASN A 102 -4.29 -2.30 -4.37
CA ASN A 102 -3.67 -1.73 -3.18
C ASN A 102 -3.90 -2.66 -1.98
N LEU A 103 -2.89 -2.76 -1.12
CA LEU A 103 -2.89 -3.60 0.07
C LEU A 103 -2.11 -2.90 1.19
N ASP A 104 -2.78 -1.98 1.89
CA ASP A 104 -2.23 -1.23 3.01
C ASP A 104 -3.03 -1.47 4.31
N ASP A 105 -2.59 -0.91 5.44
CA ASP A 105 -3.21 -1.14 6.74
C ASP A 105 -4.62 -0.56 6.92
N ARG A 106 -5.02 0.40 6.08
CA ARG A 106 -6.35 1.04 6.09
C ARG A 106 -7.22 0.60 4.91
N THR A 107 -6.59 0.26 3.77
CA THR A 107 -7.24 0.03 2.48
C THR A 107 -6.87 -1.33 1.90
N VAL A 108 -7.89 -2.11 1.53
CA VAL A 108 -7.74 -3.31 0.70
C VAL A 108 -8.55 -3.12 -0.58
N GLN A 109 -7.86 -3.14 -1.73
CA GLN A 109 -8.44 -3.02 -3.06
C GLN A 109 -8.06 -4.24 -3.91
N ILE A 110 -9.08 -5.01 -4.30
CA ILE A 110 -8.91 -6.27 -5.04
C ILE A 110 -9.77 -6.17 -6.29
N GLN A 111 -9.15 -6.23 -7.46
CA GLN A 111 -9.86 -6.38 -8.72
C GLN A 111 -10.21 -7.85 -8.91
N LEU A 112 -11.48 -8.13 -9.24
CA LEU A 112 -11.94 -9.43 -9.70
C LEU A 112 -12.04 -9.37 -11.23
N ASN A 113 -11.16 -10.09 -11.93
CA ASN A 113 -11.11 -10.09 -13.39
C ASN A 113 -12.16 -11.07 -13.95
N CYS A 114 -12.33 -12.23 -13.29
CA CYS A 114 -13.37 -13.21 -13.57
C CYS A 114 -13.53 -14.19 -12.39
N GLY A 115 -14.62 -14.96 -12.38
CA GLY A 115 -14.90 -16.00 -11.38
C GLY A 115 -15.58 -15.49 -10.12
N THR A 116 -15.30 -16.09 -8.96
CA THR A 116 -16.00 -15.81 -7.70
C THR A 116 -15.07 -15.89 -6.49
N ILE A 117 -15.14 -14.89 -5.61
CA ILE A 117 -14.43 -14.85 -4.33
C ILE A 117 -15.39 -14.72 -3.14
N ASP A 118 -15.11 -15.43 -2.06
CA ASP A 118 -15.76 -15.26 -0.76
C ASP A 118 -14.82 -14.49 0.19
N VAL A 119 -15.25 -13.31 0.66
CA VAL A 119 -14.45 -12.48 1.58
C VAL A 119 -15.07 -12.50 2.97
N ARG A 120 -14.36 -13.12 3.92
CA ARG A 120 -14.72 -13.17 5.34
C ARG A 120 -13.94 -12.10 6.12
N VAL A 121 -14.53 -10.93 6.27
CA VAL A 121 -14.06 -9.88 7.18
C VAL A 121 -14.60 -10.18 8.59
N PRO A 122 -13.78 -10.56 9.59
CA PRO A 122 -14.22 -10.52 10.98
C PRO A 122 -14.44 -9.06 11.41
N SER A 123 -15.40 -8.86 12.32
CA SER A 123 -15.85 -7.58 12.91
C SER A 123 -14.99 -6.37 12.50
N ALA A 124 -15.47 -5.60 11.53
CA ALA A 124 -14.71 -4.49 10.98
C ALA A 124 -14.37 -3.46 12.06
N GLU A 125 -13.07 -3.32 12.34
CA GLU A 125 -12.54 -2.23 13.16
C GLU A 125 -12.92 -0.88 12.52
N CYS A 126 -13.37 0.06 13.35
CA CYS A 126 -13.91 1.33 12.88
C CYS A 126 -12.84 2.11 12.12
N GLY A 127 -13.04 2.30 10.81
CA GLY A 127 -12.12 2.99 9.91
C GLY A 127 -11.50 2.13 8.80
N ARG A 128 -11.58 0.79 8.86
CA ARG A 128 -11.06 -0.10 7.79
C ARG A 128 -11.96 -0.09 6.55
N MET A 129 -11.42 0.31 5.39
CA MET A 129 -12.15 0.33 4.13
C MET A 129 -11.80 -0.88 3.26
N VAL A 130 -12.82 -1.63 2.84
CA VAL A 130 -12.70 -2.72 1.86
C VAL A 130 -13.44 -2.29 0.60
N THR A 131 -12.70 -1.96 -0.44
CA THR A 131 -13.27 -1.42 -1.69
C THR A 131 -13.22 -2.47 -2.77
N PHE A 132 -14.40 -2.96 -3.15
CA PHE A 132 -14.59 -3.76 -4.35
C PHE A 132 -14.84 -2.80 -5.53
N PRO A 133 -13.90 -2.62 -6.48
CA PRO A 133 -14.17 -1.86 -7.68
C PRO A 133 -15.22 -2.62 -8.50
N VAL A 134 -16.42 -2.05 -8.64
CA VAL A 134 -17.45 -2.61 -9.54
C VAL A 134 -17.03 -2.35 -10.98
N VAL A 135 -16.30 -3.30 -11.55
CA VAL A 135 -15.96 -3.30 -12.97
C VAL A 135 -17.25 -3.57 -13.75
N LEU A 136 -17.66 -2.63 -14.59
CA LEU A 136 -18.83 -2.81 -15.47
C LEU A 136 -18.48 -3.84 -16.54
N PHE A 137 -18.84 -5.10 -16.30
CA PHE A 137 -18.72 -6.18 -17.27
C PHE A 137 -19.64 -5.94 -18.46
N THR A 138 -19.09 -5.33 -19.52
CA THR A 138 -19.68 -5.38 -20.85
C THR A 138 -19.59 -6.82 -21.35
N ALA A 139 -20.73 -7.52 -21.32
CA ALA A 139 -20.94 -8.71 -22.12
C ALA A 139 -21.09 -8.30 -23.60
N TRP A 140 -20.68 -9.22 -24.48
CA TRP A 140 -20.85 -9.16 -25.93
C TRP A 140 -21.55 -10.44 -26.39
#